data_AF-A0A1Q7SEP8-F1
#
_entry.id   AF-A0A1Q7SEP8-F1
#
_cell.length_a   1.000
_cell.length_b   1.000
_cell.length_c   1.000
_cell.angle_alpha   90.00
_cell.angle_beta   90.00
_cell.angle_gamma   90.00
#
_symmetry.space_group_name_H-M   'P 1'
#
loop_
_entity.id
_entity.type
_entity.pdbx_description
1 polymer ?
#
loop_
_entity_poly.entity_id
_entity_poly.type
_entity_poly.pdbx_seq_one_letter_code
_entity_poly.pdbx_strand_id
1 'polypeptide(L)' 'MAVATDDERPSRVDGQCVVGCAGPWRASGAWWDVQAWARDEWDVALGDGTLCRLARDLTTDGWSLDGVYD' A
#
# COMPACT_ATOMS: atom_id res chain seq x y z
N MET A 1 5.61 -8.82 -4.41
CA MET A 1 5.18 -8.70 -3.01
C MET A 1 3.78 -9.28 -2.90
N ALA A 2 3.51 -10.11 -1.89
CA ALA A 2 2.19 -10.67 -1.67
C ALA A 2 1.46 -9.86 -0.59
N VAL A 3 0.33 -9.25 -0.95
CA VAL A 3 -0.53 -8.51 -0.02
C VAL A 3 -1.91 -9.16 -0.01
N ALA A 4 -2.36 -9.60 1.15
CA ALA A 4 -3.76 -9.99 1.35
C ALA A 4 -4.56 -8.75 1.73
N THR A 5 -5.81 -8.68 1.27
CA THR A 5 -6.71 -7.56 1.58
C THR A 5 -8.03 -8.05 2.16
N ASP A 6 -8.59 -7.28 3.09
CA ASP A 6 -9.95 -7.40 3.62
C ASP A 6 -10.70 -6.13 3.21
N ASP A 7 -11.74 -6.23 2.38
CA ASP A 7 -12.44 -5.06 1.81
C ASP A 7 -11.47 -4.00 1.24
N GLU A 8 -10.54 -4.44 0.39
CA GLU A 8 -9.48 -3.64 -0.25
C GLU A 8 -8.38 -3.10 0.68
N ARG A 9 -8.55 -3.23 2.01
CA ARG A 9 -7.59 -2.83 3.02
C ARG A 9 -6.52 -3.90 3.24
N PRO A 10 -5.22 -3.58 3.28
CA PRO A 10 -4.18 -4.55 3.59
C PRO A 10 -4.40 -5.25 4.93
N SER A 11 -4.43 -6.58 4.93
CA SER A 11 -4.56 -7.42 6.13
C SER A 11 -3.31 -8.25 6.41
N ARG A 12 -2.53 -8.59 5.36
CA ARG A 12 -1.20 -9.22 5.48
C ARG A 12 -0.24 -8.78 4.38
N VAL A 13 1.06 -8.70 4.70
CA VAL A 13 2.15 -8.40 3.75
C VAL A 13 3.25 -9.43 3.90
N ASP A 14 3.54 -10.19 2.85
CA ASP A 14 4.57 -11.26 2.81
C ASP A 14 4.53 -12.18 4.05
N GLY A 15 3.31 -12.48 4.54
CA GLY A 15 3.06 -13.34 5.70
C GLY A 15 2.94 -12.61 7.05
N GLN A 16 3.39 -11.35 7.16
CA GLN A 16 3.24 -10.53 8.36
C GLN A 16 1.80 -10.01 8.50
N CYS A 17 1.29 -10.01 9.74
CA CYS A 17 -0.03 -9.46 10.04
C CYS A 17 0.03 -7.93 10.05
N VAL A 18 -0.95 -7.29 9.41
CA VAL A 18 -1.17 -5.84 9.54
C VAL A 18 -1.89 -5.59 10.86
N VAL A 19 -1.24 -4.85 11.76
CA VAL A 19 -1.80 -4.50 13.10
C VAL A 19 -2.35 -3.09 13.15
N GLY A 20 -2.02 -2.26 12.16
CA GLY A 20 -2.61 -0.94 11.96
C GLY A 20 -2.48 -0.52 10.50
N CYS A 21 -3.45 0.23 10.00
CA CYS A 21 -3.27 0.87 8.70
C CYS A 21 -4.11 2.14 8.55
N ALA A 22 -3.64 3.02 7.66
CA ALA A 22 -4.29 4.25 7.24
C ALA A 22 -4.24 4.37 5.71
N GLY A 23 -5.30 4.93 5.12
CA GLY A 23 -5.53 4.96 3.67
C GLY A 23 -6.93 4.40 3.29
N PRO A 24 -7.20 4.18 2.00
CA PRO A 24 -6.30 4.46 0.88
C PRO A 24 -6.23 5.96 0.60
N TRP A 25 -5.03 6.47 0.32
CA TRP A 25 -4.87 7.78 -0.32
C TRP A 25 -4.66 7.58 -1.81
N ARG A 26 -5.56 8.15 -2.59
CA ARG A 26 -5.52 8.04 -4.04
C ARG A 26 -4.53 9.06 -4.63
N ALA A 27 -3.48 8.57 -5.27
CA ALA A 27 -2.45 9.37 -5.93
C ALA A 27 -2.49 9.17 -7.46
N SER A 28 -2.16 10.22 -8.22
CA SER A 28 -2.03 10.16 -9.68
C SER A 28 -0.69 9.55 -10.15
N GLY A 29 0.08 8.95 -9.24
CA GLY A 29 1.46 8.56 -9.51
C GLY A 29 2.35 9.80 -9.65
N ALA A 30 2.97 9.99 -10.80
CA ALA A 30 3.81 11.16 -11.04
C ALA A 30 2.97 12.43 -11.25
N TRP A 31 3.40 13.56 -10.70
CA TRP A 31 2.68 14.83 -10.78
C TRP A 31 2.55 15.38 -12.22
N TRP A 32 3.30 14.82 -13.17
CA TRP A 32 3.22 15.12 -14.60
C TRP A 32 2.50 14.05 -15.43
N ASP A 33 2.12 12.92 -14.81
CA ASP A 33 1.46 11.82 -15.52
C ASP A 33 -0.05 12.00 -15.47
N VAL A 34 -0.65 11.96 -16.66
CA VAL A 34 -2.09 12.11 -16.91
C VAL A 34 -2.86 10.81 -16.68
N GLN A 35 -2.18 9.71 -16.31
CA GLN A 35 -2.80 8.50 -15.74
C GLN A 35 -3.42 8.83 -14.39
N ALA A 36 -4.60 9.44 -14.50
CA ALA A 36 -5.43 9.99 -13.45
C ALA A 36 -5.68 8.97 -12.33
N TRP A 37 -5.13 9.23 -11.13
CA TRP A 37 -5.49 8.52 -9.89
C TRP A 37 -5.43 6.99 -10.00
N ALA A 38 -4.27 6.48 -10.42
CA ALA A 38 -4.03 5.06 -10.64
C ALA A 38 -3.35 4.33 -9.46
N ARG A 39 -3.05 5.00 -8.35
CA ARG A 39 -2.34 4.40 -7.21
C ARG A 39 -3.08 4.63 -5.91
N ASP A 40 -3.33 3.56 -5.15
CA ASP A 40 -3.78 3.64 -3.76
C ASP A 40 -2.59 3.41 -2.83
N GLU A 41 -2.28 4.41 -2.01
CA GLU A 41 -1.23 4.33 -1.00
C GLU A 41 -1.81 4.02 0.39
N TRP A 42 -1.07 3.22 1.15
CA TRP A 42 -1.41 2.80 2.51
C TRP A 42 -0.20 2.89 3.42
N ASP A 43 -0.37 3.51 4.58
CA ASP A 43 0.60 3.42 5.66
C ASP A 43 0.19 2.24 6.55
N VAL A 44 1.11 1.30 6.77
CA VAL A 44 0.85 -0.01 7.36
C VAL A 44 1.83 -0.27 8.49
N ALA A 45 1.30 -0.60 9.66
CA ALA A 45 2.07 -1.13 10.77
C ALA A 45 1.97 -2.67 10.77
N LEU A 46 3.12 -3.34 10.76
CA LEU A 46 3.23 -4.79 10.81
C LEU A 46 3.44 -5.28 12.25
N GLY A 47 3.08 -6.54 12.50
CA GLY A 47 3.20 -7.15 13.82
C GLY A 47 4.64 -7.26 14.37
N ASP A 48 5.65 -7.13 13.52
CA ASP A 48 7.06 -7.09 13.90
C ASP A 48 7.56 -5.69 14.32
N GLY A 49 6.68 -4.68 14.27
CA GLY A 49 6.99 -3.29 14.59
C GLY A 49 7.39 -2.45 13.38
N THR A 50 7.51 -3.03 12.18
CA THR A 50 7.81 -2.29 10.96
C THR A 50 6.63 -1.38 10.61
N LEU A 51 6.93 -0.10 10.36
CA LEU A 51 6.00 0.83 9.75
C LEU A 51 6.46 1.08 8.31
N CYS A 52 5.58 0.89 7.34
CA CYS A 52 5.92 1.05 5.93
C CYS A 52 4.77 1.65 5.12
N ARG A 53 5.11 2.17 3.94
CA ARG A 53 4.15 2.58 2.92
C ARG A 53 4.06 1.53 1.84
N LEU A 54 2.85 1.04 1.61
CA LEU A 54 2.50 0.22 0.46
C LEU A 54 1.82 1.07 -0.58
N ALA A 55 1.92 0.66 -1.82
CA ALA A 55 1.10 1.17 -2.89
C ALA A 55 0.54 0.05 -3.76
N ARG A 56 -0.72 0.21 -4.15
CA ARG A 56 -1.40 -0.62 -5.13
C ARG A 56 -1.58 0.17 -6.40
N ASP A 57 -1.00 -0.30 -7.49
CA ASP A 57 -1.30 0.19 -8.83
C ASP A 57 -2.65 -0.41 -9.28
N LEU A 58 -3.64 0.45 -9.48
CA LEU A 58 -5.01 0.06 -9.85
C LEU A 58 -5.15 -0.32 -11.32
N THR A 59 -4.16 -0.04 -12.16
CA THR A 59 -4.15 -0.44 -13.58
C THR A 59 -3.59 -1.84 -13.77
N THR A 60 -2.60 -2.23 -12.97
CA THR A 60 -1.95 -3.54 -13.03
C THR A 60 -2.38 -4.48 -11.90
N ASP A 61 -3.13 -3.96 -10.92
CA ASP A 61 -3.45 -4.59 -9.64
C ASP A 61 -2.20 -5.03 -8.83
N GLY A 62 -1.07 -4.37 -9.10
CA GLY A 62 0.23 -4.69 -8.54
C GLY A 62 0.50 -3.98 -7.22
N TRP A 63 1.06 -4.69 -6.24
CA TRP A 63 1.49 -4.12 -4.97
C TRP A 63 3.00 -3.87 -4.93
N SER A 64 3.40 -2.69 -4.44
CA SER A 64 4.80 -2.31 -4.19
C SER A 64 5.00 -1.72 -2.79
N LEU A 65 6.22 -1.88 -2.26
CA LEU A 65 6.69 -1.20 -1.06
C LEU A 65 7.31 0.14 -1.49
N ASP A 66 6.72 1.25 -1.07
CA ASP A 66 7.15 2.59 -1.48
C ASP A 66 8.11 3.22 -0.47
N GLY A 67 8.06 2.77 0.78
CA GLY A 67 8.99 3.22 1.82
C GLY A 67 8.86 2.43 3.11
N VAL A 68 9.91 2.48 3.94
CA VAL A 68 9.92 1.99 5.32
C VAL A 68 10.29 3.18 6.20
N TYR A 69 9.56 3.37 7.29
CA TYR A 69 9.80 4.43 8.27
C TYR A 69 10.77 3.93 9.36
N ASP A 70 11.63 4.83 9.85
CA ASP A 70 12.56 4.63 10.99
C ASP A 70 12.04 5.37 12.23
#